data_AF-A0A2V2XJ13-F1
#
_entry.id   AF-A0A2V2XJ13-F1
#
_cell.length_a   1.000
_cell.length_b   1.000
_cell.length_c   1.000
_cell.angle_alpha   90.00
_cell.angle_beta   90.00
_cell.angle_gamma   90.00
#
_symmetry.space_group_name_H-M   'P 1'
#
loop_
_entity.id
_entity.type
_entity.pdbx_description
1 polymer ?
#
loop_
_entity_poly.entity_id
_entity_poly.type
_entity_poly.pdbx_seq_one_letter_code
_entity_poly.pdbx_strand_id
1 'polypeptide(L)'
;MMCNISVPIRLLVLVQNGREAMLSLCLQELERVYGWSGRLVVSRHPENIGYSAAVKIGSRLALSLPREEVPFVFVTNRDVEFSPGLLPNLLRDVHEITRHDAARMDELSAEVANGPSEYSPVLRRGLRVLRSTVNDDRLSTSALLPDRIRYSSVKEREKAFSKHYGHFCAY
;
A
#
# COMPACT_ATOMS: atom_id res chain seq x y z
N MET A 1 10.47 19.94 -8.08
CA MET A 1 10.13 20.47 -6.74
C MET A 1 8.90 19.69 -6.28
N MET A 2 8.85 19.08 -5.08
CA MET A 2 7.65 18.35 -4.58
C MET A 2 6.56 19.37 -4.15
N CYS A 3 6.06 20.15 -5.10
CA CYS A 3 5.65 21.53 -4.82
C CYS A 3 4.18 21.77 -4.42
N ASN A 4 3.37 20.75 -4.18
CA ASN A 4 1.95 21.00 -3.87
C ASN A 4 1.25 19.94 -3.01
N ILE A 5 2.01 19.11 -2.28
CA ILE A 5 1.39 18.34 -1.19
C ILE A 5 1.09 19.32 -0.04
N SER A 6 -0.17 19.76 0.04
CA SER A 6 -0.67 20.74 1.00
C SER A 6 -1.26 20.13 2.27
N VAL A 7 -1.15 18.81 2.42
CA VAL A 7 -1.71 18.04 3.52
C VAL A 7 -0.59 17.46 4.40
N PRO A 8 -0.81 17.31 5.72
CA PRO A 8 0.17 16.69 6.59
C PRO A 8 0.49 15.25 6.18
N ILE A 9 1.77 14.90 6.11
CA ILE A 9 2.24 13.53 5.86
C ILE A 9 2.78 12.94 7.14
N ARG A 10 2.26 11.77 7.55
CA ARG A 10 2.74 11.05 8.74
C ARG A 10 3.97 10.21 8.46
N LEU A 11 4.02 9.55 7.31
CA LEU A 11 5.15 8.75 6.81
C LEU A 11 5.34 9.03 5.33
N LEU A 12 6.53 9.49 4.94
CA LEU A 12 6.91 9.76 3.56
C LEU A 12 7.93 8.72 3.11
N VAL A 13 7.58 7.96 2.06
CA VAL A 13 8.48 7.02 1.39
C VAL A 13 8.86 7.58 0.03
N LEU A 14 10.15 7.85 -0.17
CA LEU A 14 10.70 8.29 -1.45
C LEU A 14 11.48 7.13 -2.06
N VAL A 15 11.07 6.69 -3.25
CA VAL A 15 11.81 5.67 -4.00
C VAL A 15 12.51 6.34 -5.17
N GLN A 16 13.83 6.39 -5.12
CA GLN A 16 14.66 6.78 -6.25
C GLN A 16 14.78 5.58 -7.19
N ASN A 17 14.13 5.67 -8.35
CA ASN A 17 14.09 4.61 -9.36
C ASN A 17 14.98 4.99 -10.56
N GLY A 18 16.27 4.62 -10.51
CA GLY A 18 17.31 4.97 -11.47
C GLY A 18 18.36 5.93 -10.91
N ARG A 19 19.53 5.98 -11.56
CA ARG A 19 20.61 6.91 -11.21
C ARG A 19 20.32 8.31 -11.76
N GLU A 20 20.19 9.27 -10.84
CA GLU A 20 20.18 10.69 -11.16
C GLU A 20 20.94 11.40 -10.04
N ALA A 21 22.09 12.00 -10.36
CA ALA A 21 23.05 12.47 -9.38
C ALA A 21 22.48 13.58 -8.50
N MET A 22 21.66 14.48 -9.07
CA MET A 22 21.14 15.62 -8.34
C MET A 22 20.03 15.23 -7.38
N LEU A 23 19.15 14.34 -7.80
CA LEU A 23 18.15 13.72 -6.95
C LEU A 23 18.82 12.96 -5.81
N SER A 24 19.90 12.21 -6.06
CA SER A 24 20.65 11.52 -5.01
C SER A 24 21.14 12.48 -3.93
N LEU A 25 21.72 13.62 -4.32
CA LEU A 25 22.19 14.65 -3.40
C LEU A 25 21.03 15.30 -2.63
N CYS A 26 19.94 15.65 -3.31
CA CYS A 26 18.74 16.19 -2.65
C CYS A 26 18.17 15.22 -1.62
N LEU A 27 18.07 13.93 -1.95
CA LEU A 27 17.57 12.90 -1.04
C LEU A 27 18.52 12.67 0.14
N GLN A 28 19.83 12.74 -0.09
CA GLN A 28 20.82 12.64 0.98
C GLN A 28 20.69 13.80 1.98
N GLU A 29 20.49 15.03 1.50
CA GLU A 29 20.25 16.18 2.38
C GLU A 29 18.91 16.06 3.13
N LEU A 30 17.85 15.57 2.47
CA LEU A 30 16.56 15.32 3.12
C LEU A 30 16.69 14.29 4.25
N GLU A 31 17.39 13.19 4.03
CA GLU A 31 17.66 12.20 5.08
C GLU A 31 18.53 12.77 6.20
N ARG A 32 19.52 13.60 5.89
CA ARG A 32 20.35 14.26 6.90
C ARG A 32 19.50 15.13 7.83
N VAL A 33 18.52 15.86 7.28
CA VAL A 33 17.69 16.79 8.05
C VAL A 33 16.53 16.10 8.77
N TYR A 34 15.89 15.11 8.14
CA TYR A 34 14.63 14.52 8.61
C TYR A 34 14.69 13.01 8.92
N GLY A 35 15.77 12.31 8.56
CA GLY A 35 15.88 10.86 8.71
C GLY A 35 15.80 10.38 10.16
N TRP A 36 16.21 11.21 11.12
CA TRP A 36 16.10 10.92 12.55
C TRP A 36 14.65 10.81 13.05
N SER A 37 13.67 11.36 12.31
CA SER A 37 12.28 11.40 12.75
C SER A 37 11.56 10.05 12.67
N GLY A 38 12.13 9.07 11.96
CA GLY A 38 11.44 7.81 11.61
C GLY A 38 10.25 7.99 10.65
N ARG A 39 9.97 9.21 10.19
CA ARG A 39 8.85 9.55 9.30
C ARG A 39 9.26 9.75 7.83
N LEU A 40 10.55 9.66 7.53
CA LEU A 40 11.10 9.71 6.19
C LEU A 40 11.86 8.42 5.92
N VAL A 41 11.52 7.74 4.83
CA VAL A 41 12.25 6.57 4.33
C VAL A 41 12.63 6.84 2.88
N VAL A 42 13.93 6.71 2.56
CA VAL A 42 14.42 6.81 1.19
C VAL A 42 14.96 5.45 0.75
N SER A 43 14.39 4.91 -0.32
CA SER A 43 14.88 3.69 -0.97
C SER A 43 15.56 4.06 -2.29
N ARG A 44 16.82 3.67 -2.47
CA ARG A 44 17.60 4.00 -3.67
C ARG A 44 17.82 2.76 -4.52
N HIS A 45 17.41 2.83 -5.77
CA HIS A 45 17.62 1.80 -6.77
C HIS A 45 18.39 2.40 -7.94
N PRO A 46 19.68 2.05 -8.13
CA PRO A 46 20.47 2.55 -9.25
C PRO A 46 19.92 2.09 -10.61
N GLU A 47 19.29 0.92 -10.65
CA GLU A 47 18.61 0.37 -11.82
C GLU A 47 17.14 0.79 -11.82
N ASN A 48 16.55 0.91 -13.02
CA ASN A 48 15.12 1.14 -13.14
C ASN A 48 14.34 -0.15 -12.86
N ILE A 49 13.73 -0.24 -11.68
CA ILE A 49 12.90 -1.37 -11.24
C ILE A 49 11.45 -1.27 -11.70
N GLY A 50 11.08 -0.19 -12.39
CA GLY A 50 9.71 0.12 -12.81
C GLY A 50 8.83 0.67 -11.69
N TYR A 51 7.77 1.37 -12.08
CA TYR A 51 6.86 2.05 -11.14
C TYR A 51 6.20 1.06 -10.17
N SER A 52 5.66 -0.05 -10.66
CA SER A 52 4.98 -1.03 -9.82
C SER A 52 5.88 -1.63 -8.72
N ALA A 53 7.17 -1.83 -9.01
CA ALA A 53 8.12 -2.29 -8.00
C ALA A 53 8.42 -1.20 -6.96
N ALA A 54 8.55 0.06 -7.39
CA ALA A 54 8.70 1.20 -6.50
C ALA A 54 7.49 1.36 -5.56
N VAL A 55 6.27 1.26 -6.11
CA VAL A 55 5.03 1.26 -5.31
C VAL A 55 5.00 0.10 -4.33
N LYS A 56 5.40 -1.11 -4.77
CA LYS A 56 5.46 -2.29 -3.90
C LYS A 56 6.35 -2.05 -2.67
N ILE A 57 7.50 -1.36 -2.80
CA ILE A 57 8.37 -1.04 -1.66
C ILE A 57 7.62 -0.21 -0.61
N GLY A 58 6.97 0.88 -1.03
CA GLY A 58 6.19 1.73 -0.13
C GLY A 58 4.99 1.00 0.48
N SER A 59 4.24 0.25 -0.34
CA SER A 59 3.09 -0.53 0.12
C SER A 59 3.48 -1.59 1.15
N ARG A 60 4.63 -2.26 0.99
CA ARG A 60 5.10 -3.25 1.97
C ARG A 60 5.39 -2.64 3.33
N LEU A 61 6.06 -1.48 3.35
CA LEU A 61 6.31 -0.76 4.59
C LEU A 61 5.00 -0.33 5.26
N ALA A 62 4.09 0.28 4.49
CA ALA A 62 2.78 0.68 4.99
C ALA A 62 2.00 -0.48 5.61
N LEU A 63 1.99 -1.64 4.95
CA LEU A 63 1.30 -2.85 5.43
C LEU A 63 1.99 -3.53 6.62
N SER A 64 3.26 -3.22 6.89
CA SER A 64 3.98 -3.73 8.07
C SER A 64 3.70 -2.94 9.35
N LEU A 65 3.10 -1.75 9.22
CA LEU A 65 2.79 -0.86 10.32
C LEU A 65 1.35 -1.04 10.80
N PRO A 66 1.04 -0.66 12.06
CA PRO A 66 -0.34 -0.64 12.54
C PRO A 66 -1.22 0.28 11.68
N ARG A 67 -2.47 -0.12 11.45
CA ARG A 67 -3.45 0.68 10.68
C ARG A 67 -3.68 2.07 11.30
N GLU A 68 -3.53 2.20 12.61
CA GLU A 68 -3.65 3.46 13.35
C GLU A 68 -2.49 4.41 13.02
N GLU A 69 -1.36 3.87 12.58
CA GLU A 69 -0.22 4.63 12.09
C GLU A 69 -0.32 4.99 10.61
N VAL A 70 -0.82 4.06 9.79
CA VAL A 70 -0.98 4.23 8.34
C VAL A 70 -2.41 3.85 7.90
N PRO A 71 -3.40 4.73 8.13
CA PRO A 71 -4.80 4.42 7.81
C PRO A 71 -5.10 4.48 6.31
N PHE A 72 -4.27 5.18 5.53
CA PHE A 72 -4.38 5.27 4.08
C PHE A 72 -2.99 5.39 3.46
N VAL A 73 -2.87 4.94 2.21
CA VAL A 73 -1.66 5.08 1.40
C VAL A 73 -2.02 5.91 0.18
N PHE A 74 -1.29 7.00 -0.01
CA PHE A 74 -1.37 7.82 -1.21
C PHE A 74 -0.10 7.66 -2.02
N VAL A 75 -0.24 7.33 -3.31
CA VAL A 75 0.88 7.08 -4.21
C VAL A 75 0.82 8.07 -5.35
N THR A 76 1.91 8.80 -5.59
CA THR A 76 2.00 9.76 -6.69
C THR A 76 3.42 9.82 -7.23
N ASN A 77 3.56 10.20 -8.51
CA ASN A 77 4.84 10.57 -9.06
C ASN A 77 5.22 11.99 -8.66
N ARG A 78 6.52 12.29 -8.74
CA ARG A 78 7.09 13.61 -8.38
C ARG A 78 6.57 14.75 -9.25
N ASP A 79 6.27 14.47 -10.51
CA ASP A 79 5.88 15.42 -11.56
C ASP A 79 4.38 15.68 -11.61
N VAL A 80 3.60 15.08 -10.71
CA VAL A 80 2.16 15.30 -10.62
C VAL A 80 1.89 16.63 -9.90
N GLU A 81 0.97 17.40 -10.48
CA GLU A 81 0.42 18.57 -9.82
C GLU A 81 -1.04 18.41 -9.38
N PHE A 82 -1.34 18.90 -8.17
CA PHE A 82 -2.68 18.88 -7.57
C PHE A 82 -3.27 20.27 -7.53
N SER A 83 -4.53 20.40 -7.92
CA SER A 83 -5.28 21.64 -7.75
C SER A 83 -5.46 21.96 -6.26
N PRO A 84 -5.56 23.25 -5.89
CA PRO A 84 -5.85 23.63 -4.51
C PRO A 84 -7.12 22.96 -3.99
N GLY A 85 -7.05 22.38 -2.80
CA GLY A 85 -8.20 21.69 -2.16
C GLY A 85 -8.42 20.24 -2.61
N LEU A 86 -7.81 19.76 -3.69
CA LEU A 86 -7.97 18.37 -4.15
C LEU A 86 -7.52 17.36 -3.09
N LEU A 87 -6.28 17.47 -2.60
CA LEU A 87 -5.76 16.54 -1.59
C LEU A 87 -6.52 16.63 -0.26
N PRO A 88 -6.84 17.82 0.31
CA PRO A 88 -7.68 17.91 1.49
C PRO A 88 -9.06 17.25 1.33
N ASN A 89 -9.76 17.51 0.23
CA ASN A 89 -11.07 16.92 -0.03
C ASN A 89 -10.97 15.41 -0.20
N LEU A 90 -9.97 14.95 -0.97
CA LEU A 90 -9.72 13.53 -1.18
C LEU A 90 -9.49 12.79 0.15
N LEU A 91 -8.65 13.34 1.02
CA LEU A 91 -8.37 12.74 2.32
C LEU A 91 -9.62 12.68 3.19
N ARG A 92 -10.44 13.73 3.21
CA ARG A 92 -11.72 13.76 3.93
C ARG A 92 -12.64 12.64 3.43
N ASP A 93 -12.86 12.58 2.12
CA ASP A 93 -13.82 11.66 1.52
C ASP A 93 -13.37 10.21 1.69
N VAL A 94 -12.06 9.93 1.50
CA VAL A 94 -11.48 8.61 1.76
C VAL A 94 -11.65 8.21 3.23
N HIS A 95 -11.32 9.11 4.15
CA HIS A 95 -11.45 8.82 5.57
C HIS A 95 -12.91 8.55 5.96
N GLU A 96 -13.87 9.30 5.41
CA GLU A 96 -15.29 9.09 5.65
C GLU A 96 -15.77 7.71 5.17
N ILE A 97 -15.32 7.28 3.99
CA ILE A 97 -15.71 5.99 3.41
C ILE A 97 -15.05 4.82 4.17
N THR A 98 -13.77 4.95 4.55
CA THR A 98 -12.98 3.80 5.05
C THR A 98 -12.83 3.75 6.57
N ARG A 99 -13.25 4.76 7.34
CA ARG A 99 -13.13 4.78 8.81
C ARG A 99 -13.75 3.57 9.53
N HIS A 100 -14.67 2.87 8.87
CA HIS A 100 -15.35 1.69 9.42
C HIS A 100 -14.71 0.36 8.99
N ASP A 101 -13.69 0.40 8.12
CA ASP A 101 -13.06 -0.81 7.56
C ASP A 101 -12.14 -1.53 8.54
N ALA A 102 -11.82 -0.93 9.70
CA ALA A 102 -11.02 -1.56 10.74
C ALA A 102 -11.61 -2.92 11.18
N ALA A 103 -12.93 -2.96 11.43
CA ALA A 103 -13.62 -4.19 11.80
C ALA A 103 -13.54 -5.24 10.67
N ARG A 104 -13.68 -4.80 9.42
CA ARG A 104 -13.56 -5.69 8.26
C ARG A 104 -12.16 -6.29 8.14
N MET A 105 -11.12 -5.50 8.41
CA MET A 105 -9.74 -5.97 8.42
C MET A 105 -9.49 -6.99 9.55
N ASP A 106 -10.09 -6.78 10.73
CA ASP A 106 -10.02 -7.72 11.85
C ASP A 106 -10.70 -9.06 11.53
N GLU A 107 -11.89 -9.02 10.90
CA GLU A 107 -12.58 -10.22 10.42
C GLU A 107 -11.74 -11.02 9.42
N LEU A 108 -11.16 -10.34 8.42
CA LEU A 108 -10.33 -10.97 7.40
C LEU A 108 -9.06 -11.58 8.00
N SER A 109 -8.45 -10.89 8.97
CA SER A 109 -7.28 -11.39 9.71
C SER A 109 -7.61 -12.65 10.50
N ALA A 110 -8.71 -12.65 11.26
CA ALA A 110 -9.17 -13.81 12.02
C ALA A 110 -9.47 -15.01 11.11
N GLU A 111 -10.13 -14.78 9.97
CA GLU A 111 -10.40 -15.85 9.00
C GLU A 111 -9.13 -16.45 8.40
N VAL A 112 -8.15 -15.61 8.04
CA VAL A 112 -6.86 -16.08 7.54
C VAL A 112 -6.09 -16.87 8.60
N ALA A 113 -6.17 -16.45 9.87
CA ALA A 113 -5.52 -17.11 11.00
C ALA A 113 -6.10 -18.51 11.28
N ASN A 114 -7.40 -18.73 11.03
CA ASN A 114 -8.06 -20.03 11.18
C ASN A 114 -7.62 -21.09 10.14
N GLY A 115 -6.66 -20.77 9.27
CA GLY A 115 -5.98 -21.73 8.40
C GLY A 115 -6.57 -21.84 6.99
N PRO A 116 -6.24 -22.92 6.25
CA PRO A 116 -6.83 -23.17 4.94
C PRO A 116 -8.31 -23.53 5.08
N SER A 117 -9.18 -22.81 4.38
CA SER A 117 -10.62 -23.12 4.32
C SER A 117 -10.92 -24.21 3.27
N GLU A 118 -12.15 -24.72 3.22
CA GLU A 118 -12.64 -25.64 2.18
C GLU A 118 -12.46 -25.15 0.72
N TYR A 119 -12.25 -23.84 0.55
CA TYR A 119 -11.94 -23.20 -0.72
C TYR A 119 -10.45 -23.33 -1.11
N SER A 120 -9.61 -23.83 -0.21
CA SER A 120 -8.17 -23.95 -0.43
C SER A 120 -7.86 -25.12 -1.37
N PRO A 121 -7.13 -24.88 -2.48
CA PRO A 121 -6.64 -25.95 -3.37
C PRO A 121 -5.76 -26.95 -2.65
N VAL A 122 -5.19 -26.56 -1.51
CA VAL A 122 -4.37 -27.39 -0.62
C VAL A 122 -5.14 -28.60 -0.11
N LEU A 123 -6.38 -28.39 0.34
CA LEU A 123 -7.25 -29.47 0.82
C LEU A 123 -7.82 -30.31 -0.33
N ARG A 124 -7.87 -29.77 -1.56
CA ARG A 124 -8.39 -30.48 -2.74
C ARG A 124 -7.33 -31.23 -3.56
N ARG A 125 -6.06 -30.80 -3.51
CA ARG A 125 -4.97 -31.30 -4.39
C ARG A 125 -3.59 -31.43 -3.71
N GLY A 126 -3.47 -31.19 -2.41
CA GLY A 126 -2.20 -31.32 -1.68
C GLY A 126 -1.13 -30.24 -2.00
N LEU A 127 -1.53 -29.15 -2.66
CA LEU A 127 -0.64 -28.02 -2.97
C LEU A 127 -0.41 -27.13 -1.74
N ARG A 128 0.62 -26.26 -1.70
CA ARG A 128 0.76 -25.26 -0.62
C ARG A 128 -0.09 -24.02 -0.89
N VAL A 129 -0.62 -23.38 0.16
CA VAL A 129 -1.38 -22.14 0.03
C VAL A 129 -0.40 -21.06 -0.42
N LEU A 130 -0.71 -20.36 -1.52
CA LEU A 130 0.11 -19.26 -2.01
C LEU A 130 -0.23 -17.96 -1.24
N ARG A 131 0.22 -17.86 0.02
CA ARG A 131 0.13 -16.66 0.86
C ARG A 131 1.52 -16.10 1.11
N SER A 132 1.75 -14.81 0.85
CA SER A 132 2.95 -14.14 1.35
C SER A 132 2.87 -13.99 2.86
N THR A 133 3.96 -14.26 3.56
CA THR A 133 4.16 -13.73 4.91
C THR A 133 5.00 -12.45 4.81
N VAL A 134 5.10 -11.67 5.90
CA VAL A 134 5.99 -10.49 5.95
C VAL A 134 7.43 -10.84 5.54
N ASN A 135 7.84 -12.11 5.72
CA ASN A 135 9.16 -12.63 5.43
C ASN A 135 9.27 -13.44 4.12
N ASP A 136 8.18 -13.58 3.33
CA ASP A 136 8.20 -14.30 2.06
C ASP A 136 7.77 -13.41 0.89
N ASP A 137 8.76 -13.01 0.10
CA ASP A 137 8.63 -12.07 -1.01
C ASP A 137 8.18 -12.70 -2.33
N ARG A 138 8.08 -14.03 -2.38
CA ARG A 138 7.88 -14.80 -3.61
C ARG A 138 6.41 -14.94 -4.01
N LEU A 139 5.47 -14.60 -3.13
CA LEU A 139 4.03 -14.87 -3.31
C LEU A 139 3.15 -13.62 -3.22
N SER A 140 1.94 -13.73 -3.74
CA SER A 140 0.95 -12.66 -3.84
C SER A 140 0.71 -11.95 -2.50
N THR A 141 0.70 -10.62 -2.54
CA THR A 141 0.83 -9.68 -1.42
C THR A 141 -0.44 -9.48 -0.59
N SER A 142 -1.55 -10.09 -0.95
CA SER A 142 -2.81 -9.95 -0.20
C SER A 142 -2.83 -10.92 0.99
N ALA A 143 -2.00 -10.63 2.00
CA ALA A 143 -1.82 -11.46 3.19
C ALA A 143 -3.14 -11.72 3.92
N LEU A 144 -4.00 -10.71 4.01
CA LEU A 144 -5.33 -10.79 4.62
C LEU A 144 -6.42 -11.27 3.67
N LEU A 145 -6.09 -11.69 2.43
CA LEU A 145 -7.10 -12.21 1.51
C LEU A 145 -7.39 -13.67 1.85
N PRO A 146 -8.62 -13.99 2.31
CA PRO A 146 -8.95 -15.36 2.67
C PRO A 146 -9.13 -16.21 1.42
N ASP A 147 -8.99 -17.53 1.55
CA ASP A 147 -8.97 -18.44 0.40
C ASP A 147 -10.28 -18.38 -0.40
N ARG A 148 -11.44 -18.21 0.26
CA ARG A 148 -12.73 -18.07 -0.44
C ARG A 148 -12.73 -16.90 -1.43
N ILE A 149 -12.04 -15.80 -1.10
CA ILE A 149 -11.98 -14.60 -1.96
C ILE A 149 -10.80 -14.73 -2.95
N ARG A 150 -9.67 -15.30 -2.51
CA ARG A 150 -8.50 -15.52 -3.38
C ARG A 150 -8.83 -16.38 -4.59
N TYR A 151 -9.66 -17.40 -4.39
CA TYR A 151 -10.03 -18.37 -5.42
C TYR A 151 -11.42 -18.14 -6.01
N SER A 152 -12.13 -17.07 -5.62
CA SER A 152 -13.42 -16.72 -6.21
C SER A 152 -13.27 -16.06 -7.59
N SER A 153 -14.38 -16.04 -8.33
CA SER A 153 -14.47 -15.32 -9.61
C SER A 153 -14.18 -13.82 -9.43
N VAL A 154 -13.86 -13.12 -10.52
CA VAL A 154 -13.62 -11.66 -10.52
C VAL A 154 -14.84 -10.93 -9.95
N LYS A 155 -16.04 -11.28 -10.41
CA LYS A 155 -17.31 -10.68 -9.98
C LYS A 155 -17.57 -10.81 -8.48
N GLU A 156 -17.20 -11.96 -7.89
CA GLU A 156 -17.34 -12.18 -6.45
C GLU A 156 -16.32 -11.36 -5.65
N ARG A 157 -15.10 -11.20 -6.16
CA ARG A 157 -14.08 -10.34 -5.55
C ARG A 157 -14.51 -8.88 -5.56
N GLU A 158 -15.00 -8.39 -6.69
CA GLU A 158 -15.54 -7.03 -6.81
C GLU A 158 -16.68 -6.79 -5.81
N LYS A 159 -17.62 -7.74 -5.72
CA LYS A 159 -18.72 -7.66 -4.75
C LYS A 159 -18.21 -7.61 -3.31
N ALA A 160 -17.23 -8.45 -2.96
CA ALA A 160 -16.69 -8.56 -1.61
C ALA A 160 -16.01 -7.27 -1.10
N PHE A 161 -15.48 -6.45 -2.01
CA PHE A 161 -14.79 -5.20 -1.66
C PHE A 161 -15.50 -3.94 -2.18
N SER A 162 -16.69 -4.07 -2.77
CA SER A 162 -17.44 -2.99 -3.42
C SER A 162 -17.68 -1.72 -2.57
N LYS A 163 -17.60 -1.85 -1.25
CA LYS A 163 -17.80 -0.76 -0.28
C LYS A 163 -16.53 -0.36 0.49
N HIS A 164 -15.40 -1.00 0.18
CA HIS A 164 -14.15 -0.91 0.93
C HIS A 164 -12.99 -0.37 0.07
N TYR A 165 -13.31 0.32 -1.03
CA TYR A 165 -12.33 1.04 -1.85
C TYR A 165 -12.78 2.48 -2.07
N GLY A 166 -11.82 3.42 -1.98
CA GLY A 166 -11.99 4.76 -2.53
C GLY A 166 -11.78 4.70 -4.04
N HIS A 167 -12.67 5.31 -4.83
CA HIS A 167 -12.43 5.47 -6.27
C HIS A 167 -11.58 6.72 -6.49
N PHE A 168 -10.41 6.55 -7.11
CA PHE A 168 -9.41 7.59 -7.32
C PHE A 168 -9.32 7.90 -8.81
N CYS A 169 -10.36 8.51 -9.37
CA CYS A 169 -10.39 9.26 -10.64
C CYS A 169 -11.86 9.48 -11.02
N ALA A 170 -12.43 10.64 -10.67
CA ALA A 170 -13.55 11.17 -11.43
C ALA A 170 -12.94 12.08 -12.50
N TYR A 171 -12.96 11.62 -13.75
CA TYR A 171 -12.94 12.53 -14.89
C TYR A 171 -14.36 13.05 -15.12
#